data_AF-A0A9E2Q1C8-F1
#
_entry.id   AF-A0A9E2Q1C8-F1
#
_cell.length_a   1.000
_cell.length_b   1.000
_cell.length_c   1.000
_cell.angle_alpha   90.00
_cell.angle_beta   90.00
_cell.angle_gamma   90.00
#
_symmetry.space_group_name_H-M   'P 1'
#
loop_
_entity.id
_entity.type
_entity.pdbx_description
1 polymer ?
#
loop_
_entity_poly.entity_id
_entity_poly.type
_entity_poly.pdbx_seq_one_letter_code
_entity_poly.pdbx_strand_id
1 'polypeptide(L)'
;MKKAVLINSLLIFIMISGLVFAEENVIKGLLPEKFPPAEKCAACHNVSHVYEELSQSAHNDLKCYDCHLPGAVQKGKYKPEDCNFYRLGYHHKNGDWMETSGNQVCLRCHMDKEKIDSNTECWSCHMPEGGIDKVILVKDKKFPPEGDNIKKVKKLIHRSHSFQVHAK
;
A
#
# COMPACT_ATOMS: atom_id res chain seq x y z
N MET A 1 10.89 56.71 -6.30
CA MET A 1 10.01 55.58 -6.71
C MET A 1 10.81 54.29 -6.98
N LYS A 2 11.45 53.68 -5.97
CA LYS A 2 12.22 52.42 -6.15
C LYS A 2 12.06 51.38 -5.02
N LYS A 3 11.34 51.69 -3.93
CA LYS A 3 11.21 50.81 -2.76
C LYS A 3 9.89 50.03 -2.67
N ALA A 4 8.88 50.36 -3.48
CA ALA A 4 7.55 49.75 -3.41
C ALA A 4 7.37 48.51 -4.32
N VAL A 5 8.29 48.24 -5.25
CA VAL A 5 8.14 47.17 -6.25
C VAL A 5 8.79 45.85 -5.81
N LEU A 6 9.73 45.88 -4.86
CA LEU A 6 10.47 44.69 -4.42
C LEU A 6 9.72 43.82 -3.39
N ILE A 7 8.74 44.37 -2.69
CA ILE A 7 8.04 43.64 -1.61
C ILE A 7 6.89 42.77 -2.16
N ASN A 8 6.26 43.15 -3.28
CA ASN A 8 5.19 42.35 -3.89
C ASN A 8 5.69 41.13 -4.67
N SER A 9 6.95 41.12 -5.15
CA SER A 9 7.50 39.95 -5.86
C SER A 9 7.92 38.82 -4.93
N LEU A 10 8.28 39.11 -3.67
CA LEU A 10 8.74 38.09 -2.73
C LEU A 10 7.58 37.32 -2.08
N LEU A 11 6.40 37.94 -1.94
CA LEU A 11 5.20 37.30 -1.39
C LEU A 11 4.48 36.36 -2.37
N ILE A 12 4.62 36.58 -3.68
CA ILE A 12 4.01 35.70 -4.70
C ILE A 12 4.81 34.40 -4.88
N PHE A 13 6.13 34.41 -4.68
CA PHE A 13 6.96 33.20 -4.82
C PHE A 13 6.86 32.23 -3.63
N ILE A 14 6.53 32.72 -2.44
CA ILE A 14 6.41 31.88 -1.23
C ILE A 14 5.09 31.08 -1.22
N MET A 15 4.05 31.55 -1.91
CA MET A 15 2.73 30.88 -1.92
C MET A 15 2.58 29.80 -3.02
N ILE A 16 3.49 29.73 -3.99
CA ILE A 16 3.40 28.75 -5.10
C ILE A 16 4.26 27.50 -4.83
N SER A 17 5.21 27.57 -3.90
CA SER A 17 6.15 26.47 -3.63
C SER A 17 5.64 25.43 -2.62
N GLY A 18 4.49 25.66 -1.99
CA GLY A 18 3.97 24.80 -0.90
C GLY A 18 2.71 23.99 -1.24
N LEU A 19 2.11 24.18 -2.41
CA LEU A 19 0.75 23.70 -2.71
C LEU A 19 0.66 22.67 -3.83
N VAL A 20 1.74 21.93 -4.11
CA VAL A 20 1.73 20.87 -5.11
C VAL A 20 2.29 19.60 -4.46
N PHE A 21 1.62 18.46 -4.67
CA PHE A 21 2.04 17.07 -4.41
C PHE A 21 1.50 16.29 -3.19
N ALA A 22 0.69 16.85 -2.28
CA ALA A 22 0.11 16.04 -1.18
C ALA A 22 -1.31 15.51 -1.46
N GLU A 23 -2.17 16.28 -2.14
CA GLU A 23 -3.61 15.94 -2.23
C GLU A 23 -3.92 14.72 -3.11
N GLU A 24 -3.17 14.47 -4.18
CA GLU A 24 -3.49 13.37 -5.11
C GLU A 24 -3.31 11.96 -4.50
N ASN A 25 -2.52 11.85 -3.43
CA ASN A 25 -2.24 10.58 -2.76
C ASN A 25 -3.10 10.35 -1.52
N VAL A 26 -3.88 11.35 -1.09
CA VAL A 26 -4.80 11.23 0.05
C VAL A 26 -6.09 10.55 -0.41
N ILE A 27 -6.51 9.51 0.31
CA ILE A 27 -7.73 8.77 0.04
C ILE A 27 -8.58 8.73 1.32
N LYS A 28 -9.85 9.12 1.20
CA LYS A 28 -10.83 8.93 2.27
C LYS A 28 -11.34 7.50 2.24
N GLY A 29 -11.43 6.86 3.40
CA GLY A 29 -11.86 5.47 3.50
C GLY A 29 -12.25 5.09 4.93
N LEU A 30 -12.61 3.82 5.11
CA LEU A 30 -12.89 3.27 6.43
C LEU A 30 -11.65 3.32 7.32
N LEU A 31 -11.84 3.54 8.62
CA LEU A 31 -10.76 3.48 9.59
C LEU A 31 -10.27 2.03 9.79
N PRO A 32 -8.99 1.80 10.14
CA PRO A 32 -8.40 0.47 10.31
C PRO A 32 -9.22 -0.48 11.21
N GLU A 33 -9.79 0.03 12.30
CA GLU A 33 -10.60 -0.75 13.24
C GLU A 33 -11.94 -1.24 12.69
N LYS A 34 -12.36 -0.76 11.51
CA LYS A 34 -13.56 -1.24 10.80
C LYS A 34 -13.25 -2.41 9.86
N PHE A 35 -11.99 -2.75 9.64
CA PHE A 35 -11.60 -3.92 8.86
C PHE A 35 -11.67 -5.19 9.71
N PRO A 36 -11.95 -6.35 9.08
CA PRO A 36 -11.89 -7.61 9.79
C PRO A 36 -10.43 -7.92 10.20
N PRO A 37 -10.24 -8.82 11.18
CA PRO A 37 -8.94 -9.39 11.48
C PRO A 37 -8.26 -9.97 10.23
N ALA A 38 -6.94 -9.98 10.24
CA ALA A 38 -6.15 -10.25 9.05
C ALA A 38 -6.35 -11.70 8.56
N GLU A 39 -6.57 -12.65 9.47
CA GLU A 39 -6.89 -14.05 9.17
C GLU A 39 -8.16 -14.18 8.32
N LYS A 40 -9.15 -13.30 8.52
CA LYS A 40 -10.37 -13.28 7.69
C LYS A 40 -10.08 -12.75 6.28
N CYS A 41 -9.14 -11.82 6.12
CA CYS A 41 -8.71 -11.38 4.80
C CYS A 41 -8.04 -12.53 4.04
N ALA A 42 -7.21 -13.33 4.72
CA ALA A 42 -6.54 -14.50 4.18
C ALA A 42 -7.52 -15.51 3.58
N ALA A 43 -8.53 -15.88 4.38
CA ALA A 43 -9.59 -16.79 3.97
C ALA A 43 -10.44 -16.21 2.83
N CYS A 44 -10.76 -14.90 2.90
CA CYS A 44 -11.61 -14.28 1.89
C CYS A 44 -10.91 -14.13 0.53
N HIS A 45 -9.61 -13.88 0.52
CA HIS A 45 -8.85 -13.61 -0.70
C HIS A 45 -8.09 -14.83 -1.23
N ASN A 46 -8.17 -15.96 -0.51
CA ASN A 46 -7.42 -17.18 -0.80
C ASN A 46 -5.90 -16.92 -0.85
N VAL A 47 -5.40 -16.27 0.20
CA VAL A 47 -3.99 -15.87 0.35
C VAL A 47 -3.43 -16.29 1.72
N SER A 48 -3.87 -17.43 2.24
CA SER A 48 -3.43 -17.92 3.55
C SER A 48 -1.91 -18.13 3.65
N HIS A 49 -1.25 -18.50 2.55
CA HIS A 49 0.21 -18.64 2.49
C HIS A 49 0.93 -17.30 2.69
N VAL A 50 0.38 -16.18 2.20
CA VAL A 50 0.94 -14.83 2.44
C VAL A 50 1.01 -14.50 3.93
N TYR A 51 -0.01 -14.92 4.68
CA TYR A 51 -0.05 -14.74 6.13
C TYR A 51 0.95 -15.61 6.85
N GLU A 52 1.10 -16.86 6.42
CA GLU A 52 2.10 -17.77 6.95
C GLU A 52 3.51 -17.21 6.73
N GLU A 53 3.81 -16.77 5.50
CA GLU A 53 5.07 -16.11 5.16
C GLU A 53 5.35 -14.89 6.04
N LEU A 54 4.37 -13.99 6.19
CA LEU A 54 4.50 -12.79 7.02
C LEU A 54 4.72 -13.15 8.49
N SER A 55 3.97 -14.12 9.02
CA SER A 55 4.05 -14.55 10.42
C SER A 55 5.41 -15.11 10.83
N GLN A 56 6.15 -15.65 9.85
CA GLN A 56 7.49 -16.19 10.03
C GLN A 56 8.60 -15.18 9.69
N SER A 57 8.22 -13.98 9.23
CA SER A 57 9.16 -12.95 8.77
C SER A 57 9.63 -12.02 9.88
N ALA A 58 10.61 -11.17 9.56
CA ALA A 58 11.02 -10.05 10.41
C ALA A 58 9.94 -8.96 10.59
N HIS A 59 8.85 -9.00 9.80
CA HIS A 59 7.72 -8.08 9.85
C HIS A 59 6.45 -8.73 10.42
N ASN A 60 6.59 -9.79 11.21
CA ASN A 60 5.45 -10.55 11.73
C ASN A 60 4.54 -9.77 12.72
N ASP A 61 4.98 -8.61 13.17
CA ASP A 61 4.22 -7.68 13.99
C ASP A 61 3.44 -6.64 13.16
N LEU A 62 3.72 -6.54 11.86
CA LEU A 62 3.00 -5.66 10.95
C LEU A 62 1.67 -6.28 10.50
N LYS A 63 0.72 -5.40 10.24
CA LYS A 63 -0.57 -5.73 9.62
C LYS A 63 -0.49 -5.47 8.13
N CYS A 64 -1.33 -6.15 7.35
CA CYS A 64 -1.32 -5.97 5.89
C CYS A 64 -1.52 -4.52 5.47
N TYR A 65 -2.36 -3.78 6.20
CA TYR A 65 -2.64 -2.38 5.90
C TYR A 65 -1.55 -1.39 6.33
N ASP A 66 -0.49 -1.88 6.96
CA ASP A 66 0.72 -1.09 7.18
C ASP A 66 1.53 -0.92 5.88
N CYS A 67 1.30 -1.79 4.88
CA CYS A 67 1.93 -1.72 3.56
C CYS A 67 0.94 -1.64 2.39
N HIS A 68 -0.26 -2.23 2.52
CA HIS A 68 -1.25 -2.35 1.46
C HIS A 68 -2.47 -1.47 1.71
N LEU A 69 -2.91 -0.77 0.69
CA LEU A 69 -4.15 -0.01 0.74
C LEU A 69 -5.35 -0.97 0.67
N PRO A 70 -6.26 -1.03 1.67
CA PRO A 70 -7.38 -1.95 1.62
C PRO A 70 -8.32 -1.67 0.46
N GLY A 71 -8.86 -2.73 -0.17
CA GLY A 71 -9.75 -2.58 -1.32
C GLY A 71 -11.00 -1.73 -1.06
N ALA A 72 -11.49 -1.66 0.19
CA ALA A 72 -12.60 -0.78 0.55
C ALA A 72 -12.23 0.71 0.52
N VAL A 73 -10.98 1.05 0.83
CA VAL A 73 -10.43 2.41 0.74
C VAL A 73 -10.25 2.81 -0.72
N GLN A 74 -9.75 1.89 -1.53
CA GLN A 74 -9.50 2.12 -2.96
C GLN A 74 -10.76 2.54 -3.73
N LYS A 75 -11.95 2.05 -3.32
CA LYS A 75 -13.23 2.39 -3.96
C LYS A 75 -13.57 3.89 -3.94
N GLY A 76 -12.97 4.67 -3.04
CA GLY A 76 -13.13 6.12 -3.02
C GLY A 76 -12.44 6.83 -4.19
N LYS A 77 -11.45 6.19 -4.81
CA LYS A 77 -10.60 6.77 -5.87
C LYS A 77 -10.63 5.97 -7.19
N TYR A 78 -10.80 4.65 -7.12
CA TYR A 78 -10.65 3.74 -8.24
C TYR A 78 -11.94 3.04 -8.62
N LYS A 79 -12.03 2.64 -9.90
CA LYS A 79 -13.09 1.74 -10.36
C LYS A 79 -12.94 0.36 -9.72
N PRO A 80 -14.03 -0.40 -9.52
CA PRO A 80 -13.98 -1.71 -8.89
C PRO A 80 -13.01 -2.71 -9.56
N GLU A 81 -12.86 -2.63 -10.88
CA GLU A 81 -11.96 -3.47 -11.67
C GLU A 81 -10.47 -3.21 -11.39
N ASP A 82 -10.12 -1.96 -11.06
CA ASP A 82 -8.76 -1.48 -10.78
C ASP A 82 -8.35 -1.65 -9.32
N CYS A 83 -9.34 -1.90 -8.44
CA CYS A 83 -9.08 -2.24 -7.05
C CYS A 83 -8.35 -3.59 -6.95
N ASN A 84 -7.24 -3.63 -6.19
CA ASN A 84 -6.40 -4.83 -6.06
C ASN A 84 -5.56 -4.82 -4.77
N PHE A 85 -5.11 -6.00 -4.32
CA PHE A 85 -4.38 -6.14 -3.06
C PHE A 85 -2.97 -5.54 -3.07
N TYR A 86 -2.37 -5.31 -4.24
CA TYR A 86 -0.97 -4.90 -4.39
C TYR A 86 -0.76 -3.39 -4.32
N ARG A 87 -1.84 -2.61 -4.34
CA ARG A 87 -1.73 -1.15 -4.23
C ARG A 87 -1.15 -0.80 -2.87
N LEU A 88 -0.02 -0.10 -2.88
CA LEU A 88 0.74 0.22 -1.68
C LEU A 88 0.19 1.48 -1.03
N GLY A 89 0.15 1.48 0.29
CA GLY A 89 -0.33 2.61 1.05
C GLY A 89 -0.48 2.28 2.52
N TYR A 90 -0.85 3.29 3.29
CA TYR A 90 -0.96 3.16 4.74
C TYR A 90 -1.96 4.13 5.33
N HIS A 91 -2.42 3.83 6.54
CA HIS A 91 -3.24 4.75 7.33
C HIS A 91 -2.35 5.72 8.10
N HIS A 92 -2.49 7.01 7.86
CA HIS A 92 -1.73 8.07 8.51
C HIS A 92 -2.40 8.49 9.83
N LYS A 93 -1.61 9.04 10.75
CA LYS A 93 -2.07 9.40 12.11
C LYS A 93 -3.17 10.47 12.15
N ASN A 94 -3.31 11.25 11.08
CA ASN A 94 -4.36 12.26 10.92
C ASN A 94 -5.72 11.67 10.47
N GLY A 95 -5.81 10.34 10.31
CA GLY A 95 -7.04 9.64 9.90
C GLY A 95 -7.21 9.47 8.39
N ASP A 96 -6.23 9.92 7.59
CA ASP A 96 -6.24 9.75 6.14
C ASP A 96 -5.53 8.47 5.70
N TRP A 97 -5.93 7.92 4.56
CA TRP A 97 -5.13 6.92 3.87
C TRP A 97 -4.21 7.60 2.87
N MET A 98 -2.95 7.19 2.88
CA MET A 98 -1.93 7.67 1.95
C MET A 98 -1.59 6.55 0.99
N GLU A 99 -1.85 6.77 -0.29
CA GLU A 99 -1.33 5.90 -1.34
C GLU A 99 0.16 6.21 -1.58
N THR A 100 0.92 5.17 -1.87
CA THR A 100 2.35 5.26 -2.12
C THR A 100 2.72 4.51 -3.39
N SER A 101 3.87 4.85 -3.97
CA SER A 101 4.43 4.15 -5.13
C SER A 101 5.91 3.87 -4.92
N GLY A 102 6.45 2.91 -5.66
CA GLY A 102 7.87 2.56 -5.51
C GLY A 102 8.19 2.11 -4.08
N ASN A 103 9.44 2.39 -3.67
CA ASN A 103 9.95 2.07 -2.34
C ASN A 103 9.33 2.90 -1.20
N GLN A 104 8.45 3.87 -1.47
CA GLN A 104 8.00 4.83 -0.46
C GLN A 104 7.32 4.16 0.74
N VAL A 105 6.64 3.03 0.53
CA VAL A 105 6.04 2.27 1.63
C VAL A 105 7.09 1.68 2.58
N CYS A 106 8.21 1.20 2.04
CA CYS A 106 9.33 0.62 2.79
C CYS A 106 10.13 1.72 3.50
N LEU A 107 10.42 2.80 2.78
CA LEU A 107 11.25 3.92 3.27
C LEU A 107 10.62 4.69 4.44
N ARG A 108 9.32 4.52 4.68
CA ARG A 108 8.66 5.05 5.88
C ARG A 108 9.27 4.51 7.17
N CYS A 109 9.67 3.24 7.17
CA CYS A 109 10.26 2.57 8.34
C CYS A 109 11.78 2.37 8.17
N HIS A 110 12.25 2.25 6.94
CA HIS A 110 13.67 2.05 6.60
C HIS A 110 14.30 3.36 6.11
N MET A 111 14.49 4.31 7.02
CA MET A 111 14.99 5.67 6.70
C MET A 111 16.51 5.75 6.47
N ASP A 112 17.26 4.65 6.59
CA ASP A 112 18.71 4.60 6.38
C ASP A 112 19.08 4.66 4.90
N LYS A 113 18.93 5.87 4.32
CA LYS A 113 19.20 6.18 2.92
C LYS A 113 20.67 5.97 2.51
N GLU A 114 21.61 5.97 3.46
CA GLU A 114 23.04 5.86 3.16
C GLU A 114 23.46 4.48 2.61
N LYS A 115 22.63 3.45 2.78
CA LYS A 115 22.89 2.08 2.27
C LYS A 115 21.92 1.64 1.16
N ILE A 116 20.98 2.50 0.79
CA ILE A 116 19.94 2.17 -0.18
C ILE A 116 20.32 2.81 -1.50
N ASP A 117 20.66 2.00 -2.49
CA ASP A 117 20.68 2.46 -3.87
C ASP A 117 19.26 2.92 -4.22
N SER A 118 19.07 4.23 -4.37
CA SER A 118 17.77 4.84 -4.63
C SER A 118 17.14 4.38 -5.95
N ASN A 119 17.91 3.75 -6.83
CA ASN A 119 17.44 3.24 -8.12
C ASN A 119 16.97 1.79 -8.06
N THR A 120 17.22 1.07 -6.96
CA THR A 120 16.85 -0.33 -6.81
C THR A 120 15.59 -0.47 -5.97
N GLU A 121 14.59 -1.20 -6.49
CA GLU A 121 13.35 -1.48 -5.76
C GLU A 121 13.63 -2.40 -4.56
N CYS A 122 13.18 -2.03 -3.34
CA CYS A 122 13.47 -2.79 -2.12
C CYS A 122 13.03 -4.25 -2.24
N TRP A 123 11.86 -4.48 -2.82
CA TRP A 123 11.32 -5.84 -3.00
C TRP A 123 12.11 -6.69 -4.00
N SER A 124 12.93 -6.12 -4.87
CA SER A 124 13.71 -6.92 -5.83
C SER A 124 14.66 -7.89 -5.12
N CYS A 125 15.25 -7.45 -4.00
CA CYS A 125 16.09 -8.28 -3.14
C CYS A 125 15.31 -8.81 -1.92
N HIS A 126 14.48 -7.98 -1.28
CA HIS A 126 13.89 -8.31 0.01
C HIS A 126 12.60 -9.14 -0.09
N MET A 127 11.94 -9.17 -1.25
CA MET A 127 10.69 -9.89 -1.51
C MET A 127 10.72 -10.55 -2.90
N PRO A 128 11.59 -11.57 -3.08
CA PRO A 128 11.76 -12.22 -4.38
C PRO A 128 10.43 -12.81 -4.88
N GLU A 129 10.30 -12.93 -6.20
CA GLU A 129 9.12 -13.55 -6.81
C GLU A 129 9.02 -15.03 -6.42
N GLY A 130 7.90 -15.40 -5.83
CA GLY A 130 7.64 -16.74 -5.29
C GLY A 130 6.64 -17.56 -6.10
N GLY A 131 6.06 -16.99 -7.16
CA GLY A 131 5.10 -17.67 -8.02
C GLY A 131 3.92 -16.81 -8.47
N ILE A 132 2.74 -17.42 -8.60
CA ILE A 132 1.50 -16.74 -9.02
C ILE A 132 0.39 -17.03 -8.02
N ASP A 133 -0.14 -15.97 -7.41
CA ASP A 133 -1.34 -16.02 -6.58
C ASP A 133 -2.61 -16.01 -7.43
N LYS A 134 -3.59 -16.79 -7.00
CA LYS A 134 -4.95 -16.77 -7.52
C LYS A 134 -5.86 -16.09 -6.50
N VAL A 135 -6.02 -14.78 -6.64
CA VAL A 135 -6.93 -14.00 -5.80
C VAL A 135 -8.35 -14.20 -6.28
N ILE A 136 -9.18 -14.76 -5.40
CA ILE A 136 -10.59 -15.03 -5.69
C ILE A 136 -11.44 -13.86 -5.19
N LEU A 137 -12.29 -13.34 -6.05
CA LEU A 137 -13.33 -12.38 -5.69
C LEU A 137 -14.68 -13.09 -5.75
N VAL A 138 -15.41 -13.11 -4.64
CA VAL A 138 -16.76 -13.68 -4.54
C VAL A 138 -17.85 -12.60 -4.69
N LYS A 139 -19.03 -12.99 -5.17
CA LYS A 139 -20.17 -12.07 -5.43
C LYS A 139 -20.86 -11.61 -4.14
N ASP A 140 -21.07 -12.53 -3.21
CA ASP A 140 -21.97 -12.39 -2.07
C ASP A 140 -21.25 -12.48 -0.71
N LYS A 141 -19.91 -12.44 -0.72
CA LYS A 141 -19.05 -12.56 0.47
C LYS A 141 -19.25 -13.87 1.24
N LYS A 142 -19.86 -14.90 0.62
CA LYS A 142 -19.95 -16.24 1.20
C LYS A 142 -18.68 -17.02 0.91
N PHE A 143 -18.24 -17.78 1.90
CA PHE A 143 -17.04 -18.61 1.86
C PHE A 143 -17.38 -20.03 2.34
N PRO A 144 -16.76 -21.08 1.77
CA PRO A 144 -15.71 -21.05 0.74
C PRO A 144 -16.21 -20.61 -0.66
N PRO A 145 -15.30 -20.17 -1.55
CA PRO A 145 -15.65 -19.85 -2.93
C PRO A 145 -15.95 -21.15 -3.71
N GLU A 146 -17.17 -21.32 -4.18
CA GLU A 146 -17.65 -22.50 -4.90
C GLU A 146 -18.61 -22.10 -6.05
N GLY A 147 -18.40 -22.71 -7.22
CA GLY A 147 -19.29 -22.58 -8.38
C GLY A 147 -19.63 -21.14 -8.75
N ASP A 148 -20.93 -20.84 -8.78
CA ASP A 148 -21.46 -19.55 -9.24
C ASP A 148 -21.22 -18.38 -8.27
N ASN A 149 -20.74 -18.63 -7.05
CA ASN A 149 -20.42 -17.55 -6.11
C ASN A 149 -19.11 -16.83 -6.48
N ILE A 150 -18.28 -17.42 -7.34
CA ILE A 150 -17.04 -16.84 -7.83
C ILE A 150 -17.37 -15.74 -8.85
N LYS A 151 -17.01 -14.50 -8.52
CA LYS A 151 -17.16 -13.35 -9.42
C LYS A 151 -16.01 -13.29 -10.42
N LYS A 152 -14.78 -13.43 -9.95
CA LYS A 152 -13.56 -13.29 -10.77
C LYS A 152 -12.39 -13.97 -10.08
N VAL A 153 -11.52 -14.60 -10.88
CA VAL A 153 -10.19 -15.04 -10.46
C VAL A 153 -9.17 -14.10 -11.09
N LYS A 154 -8.34 -13.45 -10.28
CA LYS A 154 -7.20 -12.65 -10.76
C LYS A 154 -5.91 -13.45 -10.49
N LYS A 155 -5.09 -13.63 -11.53
CA LYS A 155 -3.75 -14.21 -11.41
C LYS A 155 -2.73 -13.09 -11.28
N LEU A 156 -1.90 -13.14 -10.25
CA LEU A 156 -1.00 -12.03 -9.89
C LEU A 156 0.35 -12.62 -9.48
N ILE A 157 1.45 -11.93 -9.81
CA ILE A 157 2.78 -12.39 -9.39
C ILE A 157 2.86 -12.27 -7.87
N HIS A 158 3.18 -13.38 -7.21
CA HIS A 158 3.43 -13.43 -5.78
C HIS A 158 4.86 -12.98 -5.50
N ARG A 159 5.01 -12.01 -4.61
CA ARG A 159 6.31 -11.65 -4.03
C ARG A 159 6.32 -12.11 -2.58
N SER A 160 7.40 -12.76 -2.17
CA SER A 160 7.50 -13.35 -0.84
C SER A 160 7.31 -12.32 0.27
N HIS A 161 6.52 -12.68 1.27
CA HIS A 161 6.33 -11.91 2.50
C HIS A 161 7.21 -12.41 3.65
N SER A 162 8.18 -13.28 3.39
CA SER A 162 9.13 -13.77 4.39
C SER A 162 10.26 -12.76 4.70
N PHE A 163 10.37 -11.68 3.91
CA PHE A 163 11.35 -10.59 4.02
C PHE A 163 12.79 -11.05 4.31
N GLN A 164 13.63 -11.10 3.28
CA GLN A 164 15.04 -11.42 3.46
C GLN A 164 15.76 -10.29 4.21
N VAL A 165 16.52 -10.64 5.24
CA VAL A 165 17.41 -9.71 5.95
C VAL A 165 18.83 -9.85 5.42
N HIS A 166 19.56 -8.73 5.30
CA HIS A 166 20.98 -8.79 4.99
C HIS A 166 21.72 -9.49 6.13
N ALA A 167 22.62 -10.41 5.80
CA ALA A 167 23.55 -10.95 6.78
C ALA A 167 24.36 -9.77 7.38
N LYS A 168 24.45 -9.72 8.70
CA LYS A 168 25.25 -8.70 9.42
C LYS A 168 26.74 -8.93 9.22
#